data_AF-A0A1V4Z7S2-F1
#
_entry.id   AF-A0A1V4Z7S2-F1
#
_cell.length_a   1.000
_cell.length_b   1.000
_cell.length_c   1.000
_cell.angle_alpha   90.00
_cell.angle_beta   90.00
_cell.angle_gamma   90.00
#
_symmetry.space_group_name_H-M   'P 1'
#
loop_
_entity.id
_entity.type
_entity.pdbx_description
1 polymer ?
#
loop_
_entity_poly.entity_id
_entity_poly.type
_entity_poly.pdbx_seq_one_letter_code
_entity_poly.pdbx_strand_id
1 'polypeptide(L)'
;MTMSEWLKRKTGRHGERMPVGATSVEALLVALRDGDPAARRQAAIALGDVGDSRATGDLIRSLDDRDDVVRVEAVIALGKIGDARAVEHLIAKLKSQDYLYVRKKAAYTLYVFLKQERLDPGLREKILSHWRSWYLT
;
A
#
# COMPACT_ATOMS: atom_id res chain seq x y z
N MET A 1 -16.94 -32.97 11.41
CA MET A 1 -17.14 -32.07 10.25
C MET A 1 -15.79 -31.49 9.87
N THR A 2 -15.21 -31.93 8.76
CA THR A 2 -13.87 -31.51 8.32
C THR A 2 -13.94 -30.27 7.42
N MET A 3 -12.83 -29.53 7.30
CA MET A 3 -12.72 -28.31 6.48
C MET A 3 -13.17 -28.53 5.03
N SER A 4 -12.97 -29.73 4.49
CA SER A 4 -13.40 -30.13 3.15
C SER A 4 -14.90 -30.44 3.04
N GLU A 5 -15.56 -30.88 4.11
CA GLU A 5 -17.03 -31.03 4.19
C GLU A 5 -17.73 -29.67 4.35
N TRP A 6 -17.08 -28.71 5.01
CA TRP A 6 -17.57 -27.35 5.15
C TRP A 6 -17.53 -26.58 3.81
N LEU A 7 -16.44 -26.72 3.04
CA LEU A 7 -16.25 -26.05 1.75
C LEU A 7 -17.15 -26.60 0.63
N LYS A 8 -17.40 -27.91 0.59
CA LYS A 8 -18.30 -28.54 -0.40
C LYS A 8 -19.77 -28.14 -0.21
N ARG A 9 -20.19 -27.81 1.01
CA ARG A 9 -21.58 -27.42 1.31
C ARG A 9 -21.87 -25.94 1.04
N LYS A 10 -20.84 -25.08 0.97
CA LYS A 10 -20.96 -23.60 0.87
C LYS A 10 -20.86 -23.06 -0.56
N THR A 11 -20.59 -23.90 -1.55
CA THR A 11 -20.36 -23.50 -2.96
C THR A 11 -21.33 -24.16 -3.96
N GLY A 12 -22.47 -24.66 -3.48
CA GLY A 12 -23.52 -25.23 -4.32
C GLY A 12 -24.72 -24.31 -4.50
N ARG A 13 -24.70 -23.56 -5.62
CA ARG A 13 -25.84 -22.95 -6.33
C ARG A 13 -26.79 -22.01 -5.57
N HIS A 14 -26.98 -20.87 -6.23
CA HIS A 14 -27.92 -19.78 -5.94
C HIS A 14 -27.46 -18.79 -4.88
N GLY A 15 -27.53 -17.52 -5.31
CA GLY A 15 -26.89 -16.42 -4.65
C GLY A 15 -27.47 -16.17 -3.27
N GLU A 16 -26.59 -15.80 -2.35
CA GLU A 16 -26.84 -14.71 -1.44
C GLU A 16 -25.53 -14.27 -0.78
N ARG A 17 -25.19 -13.03 -1.09
CA ARG A 17 -24.66 -11.98 -0.21
C ARG A 17 -23.53 -12.38 0.75
N MET A 18 -22.35 -11.84 0.43
CA MET A 18 -21.23 -11.70 1.35
C MET A 18 -21.72 -11.20 2.72
N PRO A 19 -21.20 -11.73 3.85
CA PRO A 19 -21.61 -11.27 5.16
C PRO A 19 -21.24 -9.80 5.30
N VAL A 20 -22.26 -8.96 5.46
CA VAL A 20 -22.14 -7.57 5.90
C VAL A 20 -21.52 -7.64 7.30
N GLY A 21 -20.19 -7.51 7.41
CA GLY A 21 -19.49 -7.57 8.69
C GLY A 21 -18.03 -8.06 8.68
N ALA A 22 -17.53 -8.70 7.62
CA ALA A 22 -16.08 -8.79 7.42
C ALA A 22 -15.61 -7.42 6.92
N THR A 23 -14.83 -6.71 7.72
CA THR A 23 -14.59 -5.27 7.61
C THR A 23 -14.20 -4.84 6.19
N SER A 24 -14.60 -3.62 5.80
CA SER A 24 -14.33 -3.05 4.46
C SER A 24 -12.86 -3.18 4.05
N VAL A 25 -11.94 -3.12 5.03
CA VAL A 25 -10.50 -3.30 4.85
C VAL A 25 -10.15 -4.68 4.28
N GLU A 26 -10.65 -5.78 4.81
CA GLU A 26 -10.30 -7.14 4.36
C GLU A 26 -10.75 -7.38 2.91
N ALA A 27 -11.91 -6.85 2.53
CA ALA A 27 -12.38 -6.90 1.15
C ALA A 27 -11.45 -6.11 0.21
N LEU A 28 -11.00 -4.93 0.64
CA LEU A 28 -10.05 -4.11 -0.12
C LEU A 28 -8.66 -4.77 -0.20
N LEU A 29 -8.21 -5.46 0.85
CA LEU A 29 -6.95 -6.21 0.83
C LEU A 29 -6.99 -7.37 -0.17
N VAL A 30 -8.14 -8.03 -0.33
CA VAL A 30 -8.33 -9.03 -1.39
C VAL A 30 -8.29 -8.36 -2.77
N ALA A 31 -8.96 -7.21 -2.93
CA ALA A 31 -9.02 -6.48 -4.20
C ALA A 31 -7.66 -5.94 -4.67
N LEU A 32 -6.68 -5.72 -3.77
CA LEU A 32 -5.29 -5.41 -4.15
C LEU A 32 -4.61 -6.51 -4.97
N ARG A 33 -5.19 -7.71 -5.05
CA ARG A 33 -4.65 -8.86 -5.80
C ARG A 33 -5.51 -9.23 -7.01
N ASP A 34 -6.48 -8.39 -7.34
CA ASP A 34 -7.38 -8.62 -8.46
C ASP A 34 -6.62 -8.63 -9.81
N GLY A 35 -7.13 -9.41 -10.77
CA GLY A 35 -6.56 -9.46 -12.12
C GLY A 35 -6.69 -8.13 -12.86
N ASP A 36 -7.75 -7.37 -12.60
CA ASP A 36 -7.98 -6.05 -13.18
C ASP A 36 -7.17 -4.96 -12.47
N PRO A 37 -6.23 -4.27 -13.17
CA PRO A 37 -5.50 -3.14 -12.60
C PRO A 37 -6.42 -2.03 -12.08
N ALA A 38 -7.59 -1.80 -12.70
CA ALA A 38 -8.51 -0.78 -12.23
C ALA A 38 -9.07 -1.11 -10.83
N ALA A 39 -9.44 -2.37 -10.58
CA ALA A 39 -9.85 -2.84 -9.26
C ALA A 39 -8.73 -2.69 -8.22
N ARG A 40 -7.49 -3.06 -8.58
CA ARG A 40 -6.33 -2.88 -7.68
C ARG A 40 -6.06 -1.41 -7.33
N ARG A 41 -6.18 -0.50 -8.31
CA ARG A 41 -6.04 0.95 -8.08
C ARG A 41 -7.09 1.47 -7.10
N GLN A 42 -8.35 1.12 -7.32
CA GLN A 42 -9.44 1.55 -6.44
C GLN A 42 -9.27 1.00 -5.02
N ALA A 43 -8.79 -0.24 -4.90
CA ALA A 43 -8.45 -0.82 -3.61
C ALA A 43 -7.35 -0.03 -2.89
N ALA A 44 -6.26 0.33 -3.58
CA ALA A 44 -5.18 1.11 -3.01
C ALA A 44 -5.66 2.50 -2.54
N ILE A 45 -6.44 3.20 -3.37
CA ILE A 45 -7.03 4.51 -3.03
C ILE A 45 -7.87 4.40 -1.76
N ALA A 46 -8.83 3.47 -1.75
CA ALA A 46 -9.75 3.29 -0.64
C ALA A 46 -9.03 2.90 0.65
N LEU A 47 -8.00 2.04 0.59
CA LEU A 47 -7.19 1.70 1.77
C LEU A 47 -6.42 2.90 2.31
N GLY A 48 -5.92 3.76 1.43
CA GLY A 48 -5.30 5.03 1.82
C GLY A 48 -6.27 5.98 2.51
N ASP A 49 -7.51 6.07 2.03
CA ASP A 49 -8.56 6.91 2.62
C ASP A 49 -9.08 6.35 3.95
N VAL A 50 -9.15 5.02 4.09
CA VAL A 50 -9.49 4.37 5.36
C VAL A 50 -8.39 4.59 6.40
N GLY A 51 -7.12 4.60 6.00
CA GLY A 51 -6.00 4.92 6.89
C GLY A 51 -5.63 3.80 7.87
N ASP A 52 -6.16 2.58 7.69
CA ASP A 52 -5.89 1.46 8.59
C ASP A 52 -4.50 0.86 8.34
N SER A 53 -3.64 0.90 9.36
CA SER A 53 -2.27 0.40 9.29
C SER A 53 -2.16 -1.10 9.04
N ARG A 54 -3.24 -1.88 9.22
CA ARG A 54 -3.26 -3.30 8.81
C ARG A 54 -2.99 -3.45 7.31
N ALA A 55 -3.30 -2.44 6.50
CA ALA A 55 -3.08 -2.45 5.05
C ALA A 55 -1.64 -2.18 4.60
N THR A 56 -0.79 -1.65 5.48
CA THR A 56 0.58 -1.22 5.13
C THR A 56 1.39 -2.34 4.46
N GLY A 57 1.29 -3.58 4.97
CA GLY A 57 2.06 -4.70 4.42
C GLY A 57 1.66 -5.07 2.99
N ASP A 58 0.37 -5.05 2.67
CA ASP A 58 -0.11 -5.35 1.32
C ASP A 58 0.15 -4.19 0.35
N LEU A 59 -0.02 -2.95 0.80
CA LEU A 59 0.32 -1.78 -0.01
C LEU A 59 1.83 -1.69 -0.31
N ILE A 60 2.70 -2.12 0.61
CA ILE A 60 4.14 -2.26 0.34
C ILE A 60 4.37 -3.24 -0.83
N ARG A 61 3.66 -4.36 -0.90
CA ARG A 61 3.79 -5.29 -2.03
C ARG A 61 3.30 -4.67 -3.34
N SER A 62 2.25 -3.86 -3.29
CA SER A 62 1.74 -3.11 -4.45
C SER A 62 2.70 -2.05 -4.97
N LEU A 63 3.78 -1.72 -4.25
CA LEU A 63 4.86 -0.89 -4.79
C LEU A 63 5.58 -1.58 -5.96
N ASP A 64 5.48 -2.91 -6.10
CA ASP A 64 6.07 -3.69 -7.19
C ASP A 64 5.00 -4.20 -8.17
N ASP A 65 3.82 -3.58 -8.20
CA ASP A 65 2.77 -3.92 -9.16
C ASP A 65 3.24 -3.72 -10.60
N ARG A 66 2.71 -4.52 -11.52
CA ARG A 66 3.00 -4.42 -12.95
C ARG A 66 2.48 -3.13 -13.56
N ASP A 67 1.34 -2.64 -13.08
CA ASP A 67 0.72 -1.38 -13.50
C ASP A 67 1.36 -0.21 -12.72
N ASP A 68 1.88 0.77 -13.45
CA ASP A 68 2.57 1.94 -12.89
C ASP A 68 1.64 2.84 -12.10
N VAL A 69 0.37 2.94 -12.51
CA VAL A 69 -0.64 3.71 -11.77
C VAL A 69 -0.98 3.02 -10.45
N VAL A 70 -1.06 1.69 -10.39
CA VAL A 70 -1.20 0.96 -9.11
C VAL A 70 0.00 1.26 -8.19
N ARG A 71 1.23 1.27 -8.71
CA ARG A 71 2.42 1.61 -7.91
C ARG A 71 2.33 3.03 -7.33
N VAL A 72 1.85 3.99 -8.11
CA VAL A 72 1.63 5.38 -7.65
C VAL A 72 0.59 5.44 -6.54
N GLU A 73 -0.56 4.78 -6.71
CA GLU A 73 -1.62 4.79 -5.70
C GLU A 73 -1.18 4.09 -4.41
N ALA A 74 -0.38 3.02 -4.50
CA ALA A 74 0.24 2.40 -3.34
C ALA A 74 1.14 3.38 -2.57
N VAL A 75 1.98 4.15 -3.27
CA VAL A 75 2.83 5.20 -2.65
C VAL A 75 1.98 6.28 -1.96
N ILE A 76 0.87 6.69 -2.57
CA ILE A 76 -0.05 7.68 -1.99
C ILE A 76 -0.70 7.13 -0.73
N ALA A 77 -1.26 5.92 -0.82
CA ALA A 77 -1.96 5.26 0.27
C ALA A 77 -1.05 5.07 1.49
N LEU A 78 0.19 4.61 1.28
CA LEU A 78 1.20 4.49 2.35
C LEU A 78 1.50 5.84 3.03
N GLY A 79 1.51 6.92 2.25
CA GLY A 79 1.66 8.28 2.77
C GLY A 79 0.49 8.75 3.63
N LYS A 80 -0.75 8.45 3.20
CA LYS A 80 -1.97 8.77 3.95
C LYS A 80 -2.04 7.97 5.26
N ILE A 81 -1.70 6.68 5.22
CA ILE A 81 -1.68 5.81 6.40
C ILE A 81 -0.59 6.27 7.39
N GLY A 82 0.56 6.75 6.90
CA GLY A 82 1.60 7.30 7.76
C GLY A 82 2.31 6.25 8.63
N ASP A 83 2.24 4.97 8.26
CA ASP A 83 2.92 3.91 9.01
C ASP A 83 4.41 3.85 8.65
N ALA A 84 5.25 3.97 9.67
CA ALA A 84 6.71 4.00 9.55
C ALA A 84 7.31 2.75 8.88
N ARG A 85 6.61 1.60 8.89
CA ARG A 85 7.03 0.37 8.18
C ARG A 85 7.19 0.58 6.67
N ALA A 86 6.54 1.58 6.11
CA ALA A 86 6.64 1.93 4.69
C ALA A 86 7.93 2.67 4.30
N VAL A 87 8.60 3.32 5.27
CA VAL A 87 9.67 4.31 4.99
C VAL A 87 10.84 3.71 4.20
N GLU A 88 11.36 2.56 4.62
CA GLU A 88 12.50 1.91 3.94
C GLU A 88 12.16 1.52 2.49
N HIS A 89 10.93 1.05 2.27
CA HIS A 89 10.46 0.64 0.94
C HIS A 89 10.27 1.86 0.02
N LEU A 90 9.76 2.97 0.56
CA LEU A 90 9.65 4.23 -0.16
C LEU A 90 11.03 4.82 -0.50
N ILE A 91 12.03 4.71 0.40
CA ILE A 91 13.42 5.11 0.11
C ILE A 91 13.99 4.25 -1.02
N ALA A 92 13.75 2.94 -1.01
CA ALA A 92 14.21 2.05 -2.08
C ALA A 92 13.60 2.46 -3.45
N LYS A 93 12.32 2.87 -3.48
CA LYS A 93 11.69 3.35 -4.71
C LYS A 93 12.32 4.60 -5.30
N LEU A 94 12.89 5.50 -4.50
CA LEU A 94 13.63 6.67 -5.03
C LEU A 94 14.82 6.29 -5.92
N LYS A 95 15.51 5.21 -5.55
CA LYS A 95 16.74 4.72 -6.19
C LYS A 95 16.47 3.78 -7.37
N SER A 96 15.22 3.38 -7.58
CA SER A 96 14.86 2.45 -8.65
C SER A 96 14.90 3.12 -10.04
N GLN A 97 15.06 2.32 -11.09
CA GLN A 97 14.85 2.75 -12.49
C GLN A 97 13.36 2.77 -12.87
N ASP A 98 12.46 2.78 -11.88
CA ASP A 98 11.02 2.80 -12.09
C ASP A 98 10.57 4.10 -12.75
N TYR A 99 9.32 4.11 -13.19
CA TYR A 99 8.65 5.25 -13.81
C TYR A 99 8.87 6.53 -13.00
N LEU A 100 9.31 7.59 -13.68
CA LEU A 100 9.72 8.85 -13.07
C LEU A 100 8.67 9.41 -12.11
N TYR A 101 7.38 9.22 -12.43
CA TYR A 101 6.29 9.70 -11.60
C TYR A 101 6.19 8.94 -10.26
N VAL A 102 6.40 7.62 -10.25
CA VAL A 102 6.46 6.80 -9.02
C VAL A 102 7.56 7.33 -8.10
N ARG A 103 8.76 7.60 -8.68
CA ARG A 103 9.91 8.13 -7.93
C ARG A 103 9.64 9.51 -7.33
N LYS A 104 9.10 10.44 -8.14
CA LYS A 104 8.72 11.79 -7.66
C LYS A 104 7.66 11.71 -6.56
N LYS A 105 6.69 10.81 -6.69
CA LYS A 105 5.65 10.64 -5.68
C LYS A 105 6.20 10.06 -4.39
N ALA A 106 7.10 9.08 -4.45
CA ALA A 106 7.77 8.54 -3.27
C ALA A 106 8.56 9.63 -2.53
N ALA A 107 9.21 10.55 -3.25
CA ALA A 107 9.95 11.67 -2.64
C ALA A 107 9.00 12.60 -1.88
N TYR A 108 7.87 12.95 -2.50
CA TYR A 108 6.83 13.75 -1.85
C TYR A 108 6.24 13.04 -0.63
N THR A 109 5.95 11.75 -0.72
CA THR A 109 5.41 10.98 0.41
C THR A 109 6.39 10.96 1.58
N LEU A 110 7.69 10.75 1.32
CA LEU A 110 8.72 10.81 2.38
C LEU A 110 8.83 12.21 3.01
N TYR A 111 8.60 13.28 2.24
CA TYR A 111 8.47 14.64 2.80
C TYR A 111 7.27 14.79 3.73
N VAL A 112 6.13 14.17 3.40
CA VAL A 112 4.96 14.15 4.29
C VAL A 112 5.29 13.41 5.60
N PHE A 113 5.98 12.27 5.54
CA PHE A 113 6.43 11.54 6.74
C PHE A 113 7.33 12.39 7.65
N LEU A 114 8.24 13.19 7.10
CA LEU A 114 9.12 14.06 7.90
C LEU A 114 8.36 15.15 8.68
N LYS A 115 7.18 15.56 8.20
CA LYS A 115 6.32 16.50 8.93
C LYS A 115 5.64 15.89 10.15
N GLN A 116 5.63 14.56 10.27
CA GLN A 116 5.03 13.88 11.41
C GLN A 116 5.97 13.93 12.61
N GLU A 117 5.51 14.47 13.73
CA GLU A 117 6.29 14.61 14.97
C GLU A 117 6.67 13.27 15.60
N ARG A 118 5.89 12.21 15.33
CA ARG A 118 6.07 10.87 15.90
C ARG A 118 7.01 9.97 15.09
N LEU A 119 7.62 10.46 14.02
CA LEU A 119 8.55 9.68 13.22
C LEU A 119 9.81 9.38 14.02
N ASP A 120 10.19 8.10 14.06
CA ASP A 120 11.43 7.64 14.70
C ASP A 120 12.64 8.51 14.24
N PRO A 121 13.46 9.03 15.18
CA PRO A 121 14.62 9.87 14.83
C PRO A 121 15.62 9.20 13.89
N GLY A 122 15.80 7.88 13.98
CA GLY A 122 16.67 7.12 13.08
C GLY A 122 16.11 7.07 11.66
N LEU A 123 14.81 6.83 11.51
CA LEU A 123 14.13 6.91 10.21
C LEU A 123 14.16 8.31 9.62
N ARG A 124 13.94 9.34 10.45
CA ARG A 124 14.06 10.75 10.04
C ARG A 124 15.45 11.05 9.47
N GLU A 125 16.51 10.65 10.18
CA GLU A 125 17.89 10.87 9.71
C GLU A 125 18.18 10.11 8.42
N LYS A 126 17.66 8.88 8.25
CA LYS A 126 17.79 8.15 6.99
C LYS A 126 17.17 8.88 5.81
N ILE A 127 15.93 9.38 5.95
CA ILE A 127 15.27 10.16 4.89
C ILE A 127 16.10 11.40 4.54
N LEU A 128 16.54 12.17 5.54
CA LEU A 128 17.35 13.38 5.34
C LEU A 128 18.71 13.09 4.71
N SER A 129 19.40 12.02 5.14
CA SER A 129 20.68 11.61 4.56
C SER A 129 20.57 11.30 3.07
N HIS A 130 19.45 10.69 2.66
CA HIS A 130 19.22 10.37 1.26
C HIS A 130 19.00 11.63 0.41
N TRP A 131 18.28 12.62 0.93
CA TRP A 131 18.13 13.91 0.25
C TRP A 131 19.43 14.69 0.17
N ARG A 132 20.25 14.70 1.22
CA ARG A 132 21.59 15.32 1.17
C ARG A 132 22.44 14.70 0.05
N SER A 133 22.40 13.39 -0.11
CA SER A 133 23.09 12.69 -1.21
C SER A 133 22.56 13.02 -2.60
N TRP A 134 21.32 13.51 -2.72
CA TRP A 134 20.67 13.86 -3.98
C TRP A 134 20.84 15.33 -4.36
N TYR A 135 20.99 16.22 -3.37
CA TYR A 135 21.14 17.66 -3.57
C TYR A 135 22.61 18.14 -3.59
N LEU A 136 23.56 17.30 -3.15
CA LEU A 136 25.00 17.64 -3.08
C LEU A 136 25.85 16.98 -4.19
N THR A 137 25.21 16.44 -5.22
CA THR A 137 25.83 15.91 -6.45
C THR A 137 25.10 16.48 -7.65
#